data_AF-A0A7L3MLM3-F1
#
_entry.id   AF-A0A7L3MLM3-F1
#
_cell.length_a   1.000
_cell.length_b   1.000
_cell.length_c   1.000
_cell.angle_alpha   90.00
_cell.angle_beta   90.00
_cell.angle_gamma   90.00
#
_symmetry.space_group_name_H-M   'P 1'
#
loop_
_entity.id
_entity.type
_entity.pdbx_description
1 polymer ?
#
loop_
_entity_poly.entity_id
_entity_poly.type
_entity_poly.pdbx_seq_one_letter_code
_entity_poly.pdbx_strand_id
1 'polypeptide(L)'
;GPAHGRHCHRQQGSGSGSGSASGSARPQPPEPSLLRFLVCPLSKRPLRYEETTNELINEELGIAYPIIDGIPNMVPEAARMTHKKPPAEGSEQP
;
A
#
# COMPACT_ATOMS: atom_id res chain seq x y z
N GLY A 1 -5.65 26.30 -68.75
CA GLY A 1 -4.68 25.21 -68.56
C GLY A 1 -4.50 24.95 -67.07
N PRO A 2 -4.24 23.70 -66.64
CA PRO A 2 -3.87 23.35 -65.25
C PRO A 2 -2.43 23.85 -65.00
N ALA A 3 -1.88 24.05 -63.79
CA ALA A 3 -1.86 23.15 -62.65
C ALA A 3 -1.11 23.76 -61.42
N HIS A 4 -1.28 23.11 -60.28
CA HIS A 4 -0.40 23.03 -59.09
C HIS A 4 -0.38 24.17 -58.06
N GLY A 5 -0.98 23.88 -56.91
CA GLY A 5 -0.71 24.54 -55.64
C GLY A 5 -1.04 23.60 -54.48
N ARG A 6 -0.22 22.55 -54.30
CA ARG A 6 -0.31 21.65 -53.15
C ARG A 6 0.21 22.39 -51.91
N HIS A 7 -0.60 22.53 -50.87
CA HIS A 7 -0.09 22.47 -49.50
C HIS A 7 -1.16 22.04 -48.51
N CYS A 8 -1.06 20.78 -48.09
CA CYS A 8 -1.73 20.22 -46.93
C CYS A 8 -0.76 20.31 -45.74
N HIS A 9 -1.02 21.17 -44.77
CA HIS A 9 -0.46 21.05 -43.41
C HIS A 9 -1.26 21.87 -42.42
N ARG A 10 -2.09 21.20 -41.62
CA ARG A 10 -1.96 21.12 -40.15
C ARG A 10 -3.23 20.48 -39.59
N GLN A 11 -3.12 19.19 -39.29
CA GLN A 11 -4.05 18.49 -38.39
C GLN A 11 -4.06 19.23 -37.05
N GLN A 12 -5.25 19.62 -36.61
CA GLN A 12 -5.53 19.92 -35.20
C GLN A 12 -6.56 18.91 -34.74
N GLY A 13 -6.10 17.72 -34.39
CA GLY A 13 -6.87 16.81 -33.56
C GLY A 13 -6.85 17.36 -32.14
N SER A 14 -7.97 17.89 -31.68
CA SER A 14 -8.18 18.15 -30.26
C SER A 14 -9.25 17.18 -29.77
N GLY A 15 -8.80 15.96 -29.47
CA GLY A 15 -9.55 15.04 -28.66
C GLY A 15 -9.43 15.48 -27.21
N SER A 16 -10.41 16.24 -26.72
CA SER A 16 -10.61 16.36 -25.27
C SER A 16 -11.50 15.22 -24.81
N GLY A 17 -10.91 14.03 -24.72
CA GLY A 17 -11.39 13.00 -23.82
C GLY A 17 -11.18 13.51 -22.40
N SER A 18 -12.20 14.15 -21.83
CA SER A 18 -12.21 14.47 -20.40
C SER A 18 -12.52 13.17 -19.65
N GLY A 19 -11.49 12.33 -19.52
CA GLY A 19 -11.47 11.23 -18.58
C GLY A 19 -11.55 11.82 -17.18
N SER A 20 -12.77 11.96 -16.68
CA SER A 20 -13.05 12.32 -15.29
C SER A 20 -12.74 11.10 -14.42
N ALA A 21 -11.46 10.79 -14.23
CA ALA A 21 -11.00 9.97 -13.13
C ALA A 21 -11.04 10.82 -11.85
N SER A 22 -12.26 11.22 -11.46
CA SER A 22 -12.54 11.69 -10.11
C SER A 22 -12.52 10.46 -9.20
N GLY A 23 -11.33 9.93 -8.95
CA GLY A 23 -11.11 8.99 -7.88
C GLY A 23 -11.27 9.75 -6.56
N SER A 24 -12.47 9.76 -6.01
CA SER A 24 -12.63 9.99 -4.58
C SER A 24 -11.78 8.93 -3.90
N ALA A 25 -10.61 9.31 -3.40
CA ALA A 25 -9.70 8.42 -2.70
C ALA A 25 -10.32 8.07 -1.35
N ARG A 26 -11.38 7.26 -1.39
CA ARG A 26 -11.91 6.62 -0.21
C ARG A 26 -10.81 5.67 0.25
N PRO A 27 -10.34 5.75 1.51
CA PRO A 27 -9.27 4.88 1.98
C PRO A 27 -9.71 3.43 1.75
N GLN A 28 -9.05 2.78 0.81
CA GLN A 28 -9.27 1.38 0.53
C GLN A 28 -8.44 0.60 1.54
N PRO A 29 -8.98 -0.48 2.12
CA PRO A 29 -8.17 -1.37 2.93
C PRO A 29 -7.00 -1.89 2.06
N PRO A 30 -5.80 -1.99 2.63
CA PRO A 30 -4.64 -2.49 1.89
C PRO A 30 -4.88 -3.92 1.43
N GLU A 31 -4.49 -4.23 0.19
CA GLU A 31 -4.61 -5.57 -0.38
C GLU A 31 -3.78 -6.58 0.44
N PRO A 32 -4.40 -7.62 1.05
CA PRO A 32 -3.71 -8.55 1.96
C PRO A 32 -2.52 -9.26 1.32
N SER A 33 -2.57 -9.49 0.00
CA SER A 33 -1.48 -10.12 -0.75
C SER A 33 -0.20 -9.27 -0.78
N LEU A 34 -0.31 -7.94 -0.76
CA LEU A 34 0.84 -7.03 -0.70
C LEU A 34 1.47 -7.02 0.70
N LEU A 35 0.64 -7.08 1.74
CA LEU A 35 1.09 -7.07 3.13
C LEU A 35 1.98 -8.28 3.48
N ARG A 36 1.82 -9.40 2.76
CA ARG A 36 2.63 -10.63 2.94
C ARG A 36 4.12 -10.43 2.65
N PHE A 37 4.49 -9.43 1.87
CA PHE A 37 5.89 -9.12 1.54
C PHE A 37 6.51 -8.08 2.49
N LEU A 38 5.71 -7.50 3.40
CA LEU A 38 6.20 -6.48 4.32
C LEU A 38 6.98 -7.12 5.48
N VAL A 39 8.10 -6.49 5.83
CA VAL A 39 8.95 -6.88 6.94
C VAL A 39 9.05 -5.75 7.95
N CYS A 40 9.20 -6.11 9.23
CA CYS A 40 9.41 -5.17 10.32
C CYS A 40 10.68 -4.33 10.08
N PRO A 41 10.64 -2.99 10.22
CA PRO A 41 11.82 -2.14 10.05
C PRO A 41 12.92 -2.43 11.08
N LEU A 42 12.55 -2.94 12.26
CA LEU A 42 13.47 -3.26 13.35
C LEU A 42 14.04 -4.68 13.25
N SER A 43 13.19 -5.70 13.20
CA SER A 43 13.64 -7.10 13.23
C SER A 43 13.91 -7.71 11.85
N LYS A 44 13.46 -7.07 10.76
CA LYS A 44 13.48 -7.62 9.39
C LYS A 44 12.68 -8.92 9.22
N ARG A 45 11.73 -9.17 10.10
CA ARG A 45 10.88 -10.37 10.11
C ARG A 45 9.50 -10.05 9.51
N PRO A 46 8.78 -11.05 8.97
CA PRO A 46 7.45 -10.84 8.42
C PRO A 46 6.48 -10.23 9.45
N LEU A 47 5.54 -9.42 8.99
CA LEU A 47 4.47 -8.86 9.80
C LEU A 47 3.15 -9.58 9.53
N ARG A 48 2.33 -9.76 10.56
CA ARG A 48 0.96 -10.29 10.44
C ARG A 48 -0.02 -9.13 10.37
N TYR A 49 -0.88 -9.11 9.36
CA TYR A 49 -1.99 -8.15 9.32
C TYR A 49 -3.12 -8.57 10.28
N GLU A 50 -3.63 -7.62 11.04
CA GLU A 50 -4.82 -7.75 11.89
C GLU A 50 -5.93 -6.85 11.33
N GLU A 51 -6.93 -7.47 10.70
CA GLU A 51 -8.05 -6.76 10.07
C GLU A 51 -8.91 -6.02 11.10
N THR A 52 -9.05 -6.58 12.30
CA THR A 52 -9.91 -6.03 13.37
C THR A 52 -9.43 -4.67 13.85
N THR A 53 -8.11 -4.52 14.01
CA THR A 53 -7.48 -3.28 14.49
C THR A 53 -6.86 -2.45 13.37
N ASN A 54 -6.79 -3.01 12.16
CA ASN A 54 -6.12 -2.43 10.99
C ASN A 54 -4.63 -2.13 11.27
N GLU A 55 -3.91 -3.13 11.78
CA GLU A 55 -2.52 -3.01 12.21
C GLU A 55 -1.63 -4.13 11.64
N LEU A 56 -0.33 -3.85 11.54
CA LEU A 56 0.70 -4.84 11.22
C LEU A 56 1.45 -5.24 12.48
N ILE A 57 1.24 -6.48 12.91
CA ILE A 57 1.73 -7.03 14.17
C ILE A 57 3.07 -7.76 13.96
N ASN A 58 4.03 -7.43 14.80
CA ASN A 58 5.24 -8.20 15.02
C ASN A 58 5.10 -8.99 16.33
N GLU A 59 4.91 -10.30 16.21
CA GLU A 59 4.71 -11.19 17.37
C GLU A 59 6.00 -11.40 18.19
N GLU A 60 7.17 -11.31 17.57
CA GLU A 60 8.47 -11.53 18.25
C GLU A 60 8.81 -10.35 19.19
N LEU A 61 8.58 -9.12 18.73
CA LEU A 61 8.84 -7.90 19.49
C LEU A 61 7.64 -7.45 20.33
N GLY A 62 6.45 -8.03 20.11
CA GLY A 62 5.22 -7.61 20.79
C GLY A 62 4.81 -6.18 20.44
N ILE A 63 4.99 -5.77 19.18
CA ILE A 63 4.64 -4.42 18.71
C ILE A 63 3.72 -4.47 17.49
N ALA A 64 2.97 -3.38 17.28
CA ALA A 64 2.08 -3.20 16.15
C ALA A 64 2.30 -1.83 15.48
N TYR A 65 2.28 -1.81 14.15
CA TYR A 65 2.33 -0.61 13.33
C TYR A 65 0.93 -0.30 12.79
N PRO A 66 0.37 0.90 13.01
CA PRO A 66 -0.97 1.25 12.53
C PRO A 66 -1.00 1.47 11.02
N ILE A 67 -2.12 1.14 10.39
CA ILE A 67 -2.41 1.49 9.00
C ILE A 67 -3.37 2.68 9.01
N ILE A 68 -2.94 3.81 8.44
CA ILE A 68 -3.69 5.07 8.41
C ILE A 68 -3.97 5.41 6.95
N ASP A 69 -5.25 5.60 6.61
CA ASP A 69 -5.71 5.84 5.24
C ASP A 69 -5.24 4.80 4.21
N GLY A 70 -5.09 3.55 4.64
CA GLY A 70 -4.58 2.44 3.81
C GLY A 70 -3.05 2.40 3.68
N ILE A 71 -2.33 3.31 4.33
CA ILE A 71 -0.87 3.40 4.30
C ILE A 71 -0.28 2.88 5.62
N PRO A 72 0.59 1.84 5.59
CA PRO A 72 1.29 1.38 6.77
C PRO A 72 2.26 2.43 7.34
N ASN A 73 2.09 2.79 8.61
CA ASN A 73 3.02 3.68 9.30
C ASN A 73 4.13 2.83 9.99
N MET A 74 5.17 2.48 9.23
CA MET A 74 6.30 1.66 9.71
C MET A 74 7.45 2.49 10.32
N VAL A 75 7.11 3.53 11.07
CA VAL A 75 8.06 4.37 11.81
C VAL A 75 8.23 3.78 13.21
N PRO A 76 9.47 3.58 13.72
CA PRO A 76 9.70 3.00 15.05
C PRO A 76 8.93 3.70 16.18
N GLU A 77 8.82 5.02 16.12
CA GLU A 77 8.12 5.85 17.10
C GLU A 77 6.59 5.69 17.05
N ALA A 78 6.05 5.25 15.92
CA ALA A 78 4.62 4.99 15.75
C ALA A 78 4.23 3.57 16.24
N ALA A 79 5.21 2.69 16.47
CA ALA A 79 4.96 1.34 16.95
C ALA A 79 4.30 1.38 18.34
N ARG A 80 3.25 0.58 18.53
CA ARG A 80 2.57 0.42 19.82
C ARG A 80 2.81 -0.97 20.37
N MET A 81 2.93 -1.10 21.68
CA MET A 81 3.01 -2.41 22.35
C MET A 81 1.67 -3.14 22.18
N THR A 82 1.72 -4.42 21.83
CA THR A 82 0.54 -5.27 21.80
C THR A 82 0.36 -5.89 23.18
N HIS A 83 -0.87 -5.85 23.72
CA HIS A 83 -1.19 -6.51 25.01
C HIS A 83 -1.22 -8.05 24.90
N LYS A 84 -0.90 -8.60 23.72
CA LYS A 84 -0.84 -10.04 23.49
C LYS A 84 0.57 -10.50 23.88
N LYS A 85 0.67 -11.29 24.94
CA LYS A 85 1.93 -11.90 25.39
C LYS A 85 2.64 -12.53 24.19
N PRO A 86 3.95 -12.27 23.94
CA PRO A 86 4.70 -13.01 22.93
C PRO A 86 4.52 -14.51 23.23
N PRO A 87 4.31 -15.38 22.22
CA PRO A 87 4.21 -16.80 22.48
C PRO A 87 5.45 -17.19 23.27
N ALA A 88 5.23 -17.68 24.49
CA ALA A 88 6.33 -17.98 25.40
C ALA A 88 7.30 -18.91 24.66
N GLU A 89 8.58 -18.54 24.63
CA GLU A 89 9.64 -19.45 24.18
C GLU A 89 9.45 -20.79 24.90
N GLY A 90 9.38 -21.89 24.12
CA GLY A 90 9.26 -23.24 24.65
C GLY A 90 8.09 -24.05 24.09
N SER A 91 8.18 -24.45 22.84
CA SER A 91 7.60 -25.72 22.40
C SER A 91 8.60 -26.39 21.46
N GLU A 92 9.51 -27.14 22.08
CA GLU A 92 10.21 -28.27 21.48
C GLU A 92 9.22 -29.13 20.70
N GLN A 93 9.57 -29.49 19.46
CA GLN A 93 8.83 -30.46 18.66
C GLN A 93 9.83 -31.31 17.88
N PRO A 94 9.51 -32.58 17.67
CA PRO A 94 10.12 -33.76 18.32
C PRO A 94 11.43 -34.26 17.70
#